data_AF-A0A1W9QG96-F1
#
_entry.id   AF-A0A1W9QG96-F1
#
_cell.length_a   1.000
_cell.length_b   1.000
_cell.length_c   1.000
_cell.angle_alpha   90.00
_cell.angle_beta   90.00
_cell.angle_gamma   90.00
#
_symmetry.space_group_name_H-M   'P 1'
#
loop_
_entity.id
_entity.type
_entity.pdbx_description
1 polymer ?
#
loop_
_entity_poly.entity_id
_entity_poly.type
_entity_poly.pdbx_seq_one_letter_code
_entity_poly.pdbx_strand_id
1 'polypeptide(L)'
;MAAPHRIFLIPGLFGFGHLAGYEYFNHVRRQIGAEFRQRGLSVEFYDAPTPPTSSLRYRAEVVARTIAHHAGTEGPIHLVGHSTGGLDARLLLSPSAQLRLGADLLAWRSRVKSLVTLNTPHYGTPLASYFSTVSGARMLYALSLLTILSLKLGEPSLAIFARVLAGVGGIDALVGGDLRLFSRLTEGLLRFVAKERRGEIHDYLSKVLTDQGAILQISPEAMDIFNASVRDREGVLYGSVLALAPRPSSLKAARRIRSPSTAISAALYATLYQFASQPHERYGYARLDARSRTLIETATGSTPTDEDTDGIVPTLSMQWGRTIAAVEADHLDTLGHFLDFDKPRIHTDWLTSGARMSRERFSSLCRAIAEFQLGPFSEAEAAPPVPDGAGGSPMIGSDRRIFSP
;
A
#
# COMPACT_ATOMS: atom_id res chain seq x y z
N MET A 1 31.59 -10.02 -14.94
CA MET A 1 30.13 -9.80 -15.02
C MET A 1 29.80 -8.62 -14.13
N ALA A 2 28.88 -7.74 -14.54
CA ALA A 2 28.44 -6.63 -13.69
C ALA A 2 27.79 -7.17 -12.40
N ALA A 3 27.94 -6.47 -11.27
CA ALA A 3 27.30 -6.85 -10.03
C ALA A 3 25.77 -6.85 -10.19
N PRO A 4 25.04 -7.80 -9.58
CA PRO A 4 23.60 -7.88 -9.72
C PRO A 4 22.91 -6.66 -9.09
N HIS A 5 21.80 -6.24 -9.70
CA HIS A 5 20.87 -5.31 -9.08
C HIS A 5 20.15 -6.00 -7.93
N ARG A 6 19.81 -5.24 -6.88
CA ARG A 6 19.01 -5.75 -5.76
C ARG A 6 17.74 -4.95 -5.61
N ILE A 7 16.60 -5.63 -5.60
CA ILE A 7 15.30 -5.02 -5.39
C ILE A 7 14.74 -5.50 -4.05
N PHE A 8 14.48 -4.55 -3.15
CA PHE A 8 13.80 -4.83 -1.89
C PHE A 8 12.33 -4.46 -2.00
N LEU A 9 11.48 -5.45 -1.75
CA LEU A 9 10.02 -5.34 -1.83
C LEU A 9 9.50 -5.14 -0.40
N ILE A 10 8.84 -4.01 -0.16
CA ILE A 10 8.43 -3.57 1.17
C ILE A 10 6.89 -3.57 1.21
N PRO A 11 6.27 -4.54 1.91
CA PRO A 11 4.82 -4.66 1.93
C PRO A 11 4.16 -3.55 2.75
N GLY A 12 2.88 -3.31 2.52
CA GLY A 12 2.09 -2.30 3.23
C GLY A 12 1.53 -2.73 4.57
N LEU A 13 0.48 -2.01 4.98
CA LEU A 13 -0.43 -2.41 6.05
C LEU A 13 -1.15 -3.67 5.54
N PHE A 14 -1.16 -4.75 6.32
CA PHE A 14 -1.68 -6.08 5.91
C PHE A 14 -0.94 -6.79 4.77
N GLY A 15 0.16 -6.22 4.28
CA GLY A 15 1.07 -6.95 3.42
C GLY A 15 1.93 -7.91 4.26
N PHE A 16 2.50 -8.90 3.60
CA PHE A 16 3.44 -9.85 4.19
C PHE A 16 4.49 -10.18 3.13
N GLY A 17 5.75 -10.44 3.50
CA GLY A 17 6.75 -10.85 2.50
C GLY A 17 6.42 -12.25 1.98
N HIS A 18 6.57 -13.22 2.87
CA HIS A 18 6.11 -14.60 2.72
C HIS A 18 5.22 -14.94 3.90
N LEU A 19 4.01 -15.41 3.63
CA LEU A 19 3.12 -15.91 4.69
C LEU A 19 2.48 -17.21 4.23
N ALA A 20 2.67 -18.28 5.01
CA ALA A 20 1.99 -19.55 4.78
C ALA A 20 2.18 -20.10 3.34
N GLY A 21 3.36 -19.87 2.76
CA GLY A 21 3.75 -20.27 1.39
C GLY A 21 3.20 -19.40 0.26
N TYR A 22 2.65 -18.22 0.56
CA TYR A 22 2.22 -17.23 -0.44
C TYR A 22 3.16 -16.01 -0.43
N GLU A 23 3.44 -15.50 -1.63
CA GLU A 23 4.32 -14.34 -1.85
C GLU A 23 3.49 -13.14 -2.32
N TYR A 24 3.43 -12.10 -1.49
CA TYR A 24 2.61 -10.90 -1.75
C TYR A 24 2.99 -10.18 -3.05
N PHE A 25 4.29 -10.20 -3.38
CA PHE A 25 4.86 -9.55 -4.57
C PHE A 25 5.18 -10.52 -5.72
N ASN A 26 4.65 -11.75 -5.73
CA ASN A 26 4.99 -12.78 -6.73
C ASN A 26 4.91 -12.24 -8.18
N HIS A 27 3.80 -11.58 -8.51
CA HIS A 27 3.56 -11.10 -9.87
C HIS A 27 4.49 -9.95 -10.25
N VAL A 28 4.74 -9.02 -9.33
CA VAL A 28 5.67 -7.90 -9.50
C VAL A 28 7.11 -8.41 -9.70
N ARG A 29 7.57 -9.30 -8.81
CA ARG A 29 8.89 -9.97 -8.89
C ARG A 29 9.09 -10.64 -10.25
N ARG A 30 8.11 -11.43 -10.68
CA ARG A 30 8.18 -12.17 -11.95
C ARG A 30 8.28 -11.24 -13.16
N GLN A 31 7.45 -10.19 -13.21
CA GLN A 31 7.41 -9.27 -14.36
C GLN A 31 8.63 -8.36 -14.40
N ILE A 32 8.99 -7.70 -13.30
CA ILE A 32 10.18 -6.85 -13.25
C ILE A 32 11.44 -7.69 -13.52
N GLY A 33 11.52 -8.90 -12.96
CA GLY A 33 12.64 -9.81 -13.24
C GLY A 33 12.73 -10.25 -14.70
N ALA A 34 11.62 -10.31 -15.44
CA ALA A 34 11.65 -10.54 -16.88
C ALA A 34 12.22 -9.33 -17.64
N GLU A 35 11.81 -8.11 -17.27
CA GLU A 35 12.27 -6.87 -17.88
C GLU A 35 13.78 -6.63 -17.69
N PHE A 36 14.33 -6.97 -16.52
CA PHE A 36 15.79 -6.92 -16.28
C PHE A 36 16.55 -7.96 -17.12
N ARG A 37 16.05 -9.21 -17.16
CA ARG A 37 16.66 -10.28 -17.95
C ARG A 37 16.67 -9.98 -19.45
N GLN A 38 15.58 -9.40 -19.97
CA GLN A 38 15.51 -8.96 -21.38
C GLN A 38 16.57 -7.93 -21.73
N ARG A 39 17.03 -7.14 -20.75
CA ARG A 39 18.11 -6.15 -20.89
C ARG A 39 19.50 -6.73 -20.56
N GLY A 40 19.61 -8.04 -20.35
CA GLY A 40 20.88 -8.71 -20.02
C GLY A 40 21.41 -8.43 -18.61
N LEU A 41 20.55 -7.93 -17.71
CA LEU A 41 20.93 -7.59 -16.34
C LEU A 41 20.48 -8.69 -15.35
N SER A 42 21.33 -8.95 -14.36
CA SER A 42 20.98 -9.83 -13.24
C SER A 42 20.31 -9.04 -12.13
N VAL A 43 19.25 -9.59 -11.54
CA VAL A 43 18.51 -8.97 -10.45
C VAL A 43 18.12 -9.99 -9.37
N GLU A 44 18.35 -9.62 -8.12
CA GLU A 44 17.99 -10.37 -6.92
C GLU A 44 16.86 -9.64 -6.19
N PHE A 45 15.87 -10.37 -5.70
CA PHE A 45 14.70 -9.80 -5.03
C PHE A 45 14.59 -10.30 -3.59
N TYR A 46 14.39 -9.38 -2.66
CA TYR A 46 14.28 -9.65 -1.22
C TYR A 46 13.01 -9.01 -0.66
N ASP A 47 12.22 -9.78 0.08
CA ASP A 47 11.02 -9.28 0.75
C ASP A 47 11.35 -8.82 2.18
N ALA A 48 10.93 -7.61 2.53
CA ALA A 48 11.05 -7.11 3.90
C ALA A 48 9.91 -7.67 4.76
N PRO A 49 10.20 -8.39 5.86
CA PRO A 49 9.18 -8.98 6.72
C PRO A 49 8.64 -7.95 7.73
N THR A 50 8.19 -6.78 7.24
CA THR A 50 7.69 -5.72 8.11
C THR A 50 6.43 -6.18 8.85
N PRO A 51 6.31 -5.92 10.17
CA PRO A 51 5.09 -6.17 10.89
C PRO A 51 3.90 -5.42 10.29
N PRO A 52 2.69 -6.01 10.28
CA PRO A 52 1.58 -5.53 9.48
C PRO A 52 1.04 -4.18 9.93
N THR A 53 1.17 -3.83 11.21
CA THR A 53 0.50 -2.66 11.81
C THR A 53 1.36 -1.87 12.77
N SER A 54 2.63 -2.27 12.98
CA SER A 54 3.57 -1.55 13.83
C SER A 54 3.92 -0.17 13.31
N SER A 55 4.39 0.72 14.19
CA SER A 55 4.82 2.06 13.80
C SER A 55 5.78 2.07 12.59
N LEU A 56 5.67 3.09 11.73
CA LEU A 56 6.51 3.32 10.55
C LEU A 56 8.00 3.30 10.92
N ARG A 57 8.38 3.86 12.08
CA ARG A 57 9.78 3.86 12.54
C ARG A 57 10.31 2.44 12.80
N TYR A 58 9.50 1.59 13.45
CA TYR A 58 9.88 0.20 13.71
C TYR A 58 9.91 -0.61 12.42
N ARG A 59 8.94 -0.40 11.53
CA ARG A 59 8.92 -1.04 10.20
C ARG A 59 10.14 -0.64 9.37
N ALA A 60 10.49 0.64 9.32
CA ALA A 60 11.71 1.14 8.66
C ALA A 60 12.99 0.52 9.25
N GLU A 61 13.04 0.28 10.57
CA GLU A 61 14.15 -0.45 11.19
C GLU A 61 14.23 -1.91 10.70
N VAL A 62 13.10 -2.61 10.59
CA VAL A 62 13.06 -3.97 10.04
C VAL A 62 13.59 -3.98 8.60
N VAL A 63 13.12 -3.05 7.77
CA VAL A 63 13.60 -2.90 6.38
C VAL A 63 15.12 -2.64 6.36
N ALA A 64 15.64 -1.76 7.21
CA ALA A 64 17.06 -1.46 7.28
C ALA A 64 17.91 -2.70 7.58
N ARG A 65 17.47 -3.52 8.54
CA ARG A 65 18.15 -4.77 8.92
C ARG A 65 18.09 -5.81 7.80
N THR A 66 16.96 -5.93 7.11
CA THR A 66 16.83 -6.81 5.94
C THR A 66 17.78 -6.38 4.81
N ILE A 67 17.87 -5.08 4.52
CA ILE A 67 18.79 -4.57 3.49
C ILE A 67 20.23 -4.80 3.92
N ALA A 68 20.61 -4.45 5.16
CA ALA A 68 21.97 -4.67 5.65
C ALA A 68 22.39 -6.15 5.55
N HIS A 69 21.47 -7.08 5.78
CA HIS A 69 21.74 -8.52 5.67
C HIS A 69 21.95 -9.01 4.23
N HIS A 70 21.23 -8.43 3.26
CA HIS A 70 21.20 -8.96 1.88
C HIS A 70 21.89 -8.07 0.83
N ALA A 71 22.23 -6.82 1.15
CA ALA A 71 22.69 -5.85 0.17
C ALA A 71 24.08 -6.15 -0.41
N GLY A 72 24.86 -7.03 0.23
CA GLY A 72 26.25 -7.31 -0.11
C GLY A 72 27.12 -6.04 -0.06
N THR A 73 28.24 -6.04 -0.78
CA THR A 73 29.16 -4.89 -0.88
C THR A 73 29.03 -4.12 -2.20
N GLU A 74 28.57 -4.79 -3.26
CA GLU A 74 28.57 -4.27 -4.63
C GLU A 74 27.17 -4.18 -5.23
N GLY A 75 27.04 -3.42 -6.32
CA GLY A 75 25.83 -3.35 -7.14
C GLY A 75 24.75 -2.37 -6.64
N PRO A 76 23.86 -1.90 -7.53
CA PRO A 76 22.83 -0.92 -7.22
C PRO A 76 21.67 -1.54 -6.42
N ILE A 77 21.08 -0.74 -5.54
CA ILE A 77 19.91 -1.11 -4.73
C ILE A 77 18.71 -0.29 -5.21
N HIS A 78 17.56 -0.96 -5.35
CA HIS A 78 16.29 -0.35 -5.64
C HIS A 78 15.26 -0.79 -4.60
N LEU A 79 14.38 0.11 -4.21
CA LEU A 79 13.29 -0.15 -3.28
C LEU A 79 11.96 -0.08 -4.03
N VAL A 80 11.05 -1.00 -3.73
CA VAL A 80 9.64 -0.93 -4.14
C VAL A 80 8.78 -1.05 -2.89
N GLY A 81 8.10 0.02 -2.52
CA GLY A 81 7.22 0.06 -1.36
C GLY A 81 5.77 0.09 -1.79
N HIS A 82 4.96 -0.87 -1.34
CA HIS A 82 3.51 -0.83 -1.54
C HIS A 82 2.82 -0.27 -0.30
N SER A 83 1.80 0.57 -0.50
CA SER A 83 1.02 1.19 0.57
C SER A 83 1.94 1.79 1.64
N THR A 84 1.82 1.43 2.92
CA THR A 84 2.71 1.97 3.96
C THR A 84 4.18 1.60 3.80
N GLY A 85 4.52 0.56 3.02
CA GLY A 85 5.90 0.21 2.70
C GLY A 85 6.65 1.31 1.95
N GLY A 86 5.96 2.16 1.19
CA GLY A 86 6.55 3.35 0.59
C GLY A 86 6.91 4.42 1.62
N LEU A 87 6.12 4.56 2.69
CA LEU A 87 6.43 5.45 3.82
C LEU A 87 7.60 4.91 4.65
N ASP A 88 7.65 3.59 4.88
CA ASP A 88 8.78 2.94 5.54
C ASP A 88 10.08 3.24 4.80
N ALA A 89 10.06 3.14 3.47
CA ALA A 89 11.20 3.42 2.62
C ALA A 89 11.60 4.91 2.61
N ARG A 90 10.64 5.84 2.56
CA ARG A 90 10.91 7.28 2.67
C ARG A 90 11.55 7.62 4.01
N LEU A 91 10.98 7.14 5.11
CA LEU A 91 11.53 7.31 6.44
C LEU A 91 12.93 6.68 6.55
N LEU A 92 13.10 5.51 5.93
CA LEU A 92 14.37 4.80 5.89
C LEU A 92 15.45 5.54 5.11
N LEU A 93 15.14 6.19 4.01
CA LEU A 93 16.15 6.87 3.20
C LEU A 93 16.48 8.26 3.72
N SER A 94 15.55 8.87 4.45
CA SER A 94 15.66 10.27 4.84
C SER A 94 16.91 10.57 5.68
N PRO A 95 17.68 11.61 5.33
CA PRO A 95 18.84 12.03 6.10
C PRO A 95 18.46 12.68 7.44
N SER A 96 17.23 13.19 7.59
CA SER A 96 16.72 13.78 8.83
C SER A 96 16.13 12.75 9.79
N ALA A 97 15.91 11.51 9.35
CA ALA A 97 15.29 10.48 10.16
C ALA A 97 16.30 9.79 11.10
N GLN A 98 15.95 9.74 12.39
CA GLN A 98 16.68 8.95 13.38
C GLN A 98 16.00 7.58 13.56
N LEU A 99 16.48 6.58 12.84
CA LEU A 99 16.14 5.18 13.11
C LEU A 99 17.03 4.72 14.26
N ARG A 100 16.53 3.91 15.20
CA ARG A 100 17.26 3.47 16.41
C ARG A 100 18.38 2.47 16.05
N LEU A 101 19.26 2.85 15.12
CA LEU A 101 20.23 2.03 14.42
C LEU A 101 21.56 2.77 14.32
N GLY A 102 22.65 2.01 14.39
CA GLY A 102 24.00 2.52 14.10
C GLY A 102 24.17 2.90 12.63
N ALA A 103 25.13 3.78 12.34
CA ALA A 103 25.43 4.23 10.99
C ALA A 103 25.95 3.10 10.08
N ASP A 104 26.59 2.09 10.67
CA ASP A 104 27.06 0.88 10.01
C ASP A 104 25.92 0.10 9.33
N LEU A 105 24.78 -0.04 10.01
CA LEU A 105 23.59 -0.71 9.46
C LEU A 105 22.90 0.08 8.34
N LEU A 106 23.40 1.27 7.99
CA LEU A 106 22.86 2.16 6.97
C LEU A 106 23.88 2.50 5.88
N ALA A 107 25.09 1.91 5.90
CA ALA A 107 26.15 2.18 4.95
C ALA A 107 25.75 1.92 3.48
N TRP A 108 24.83 0.98 3.26
CA TRP A 108 24.28 0.63 1.95
C TRP A 108 23.43 1.75 1.31
N ARG A 109 23.00 2.78 2.06
CA ARG A 109 22.14 3.87 1.55
C ARG A 109 22.77 4.63 0.38
N SER A 110 24.10 4.69 0.28
CA SER A 110 24.82 5.32 -0.84
C SER A 110 24.66 4.57 -2.17
N ARG A 111 24.30 3.28 -2.12
CA ARG A 111 24.07 2.44 -3.30
C ARG A 111 22.61 2.41 -3.76
N VAL A 112 21.70 3.01 -3.00
CA VAL A 112 20.30 3.12 -3.38
C VAL A 112 20.18 4.08 -4.56
N LYS A 113 19.59 3.60 -5.66
CA LYS A 113 19.39 4.37 -6.89
C LYS A 113 17.96 4.86 -7.05
N SER A 114 16.99 4.09 -6.55
CA SER A 114 15.58 4.46 -6.70
C SER A 114 14.70 3.92 -5.57
N LEU A 115 13.64 4.67 -5.27
CA LEU A 115 12.45 4.22 -4.55
C LEU A 115 11.23 4.38 -5.47
N VAL A 116 10.54 3.27 -5.72
CA VAL A 116 9.23 3.26 -6.37
C VAL A 116 8.15 2.98 -5.34
N THR A 117 7.13 3.82 -5.29
CA THR A 117 5.99 3.65 -4.39
C THR A 117 4.75 3.22 -5.17
N LEU A 118 4.03 2.21 -4.67
CA LEU A 118 2.78 1.71 -5.22
C LEU A 118 1.67 2.04 -4.23
N ASN A 119 0.69 2.85 -4.62
CA ASN A 119 -0.51 3.10 -3.79
C ASN A 119 -0.19 3.63 -2.38
N THR A 120 0.91 4.36 -2.22
CA THR A 120 1.41 4.78 -0.90
C THR A 120 0.65 6.01 -0.39
N PRO A 121 0.10 6.03 0.82
CA PRO A 121 -0.61 7.19 1.36
C PRO A 121 0.37 8.27 1.83
N HIS A 122 1.03 8.97 0.90
CA HIS A 122 2.02 10.02 1.23
C HIS A 122 1.42 11.21 1.96
N TYR A 123 0.12 11.46 1.79
CA TYR A 123 -0.65 12.50 2.48
C TYR A 123 -1.72 11.87 3.41
N GLY A 124 -1.55 10.60 3.73
CA GLY A 124 -2.44 9.85 4.60
C GLY A 124 -3.69 9.30 3.89
N THR A 125 -4.50 8.61 4.68
CA THR A 125 -5.81 8.09 4.25
C THR A 125 -6.85 8.38 5.34
N PRO A 126 -8.05 8.87 4.99
CA PRO A 126 -9.14 9.05 5.94
C PRO A 126 -9.56 7.74 6.65
N LEU A 127 -9.28 6.58 6.05
CA LEU A 127 -9.52 5.27 6.68
C LEU A 127 -8.74 5.05 7.97
N ALA A 128 -7.62 5.76 8.18
CA ALA A 128 -6.82 5.71 9.40
C ALA A 128 -7.69 5.96 10.64
N SER A 129 -8.48 7.03 10.60
CA SER A 129 -9.36 7.43 11.70
C SER A 129 -10.44 6.38 11.97
N TYR A 130 -11.02 5.79 10.91
CA TYR A 130 -11.99 4.71 11.06
C TYR A 130 -11.37 3.45 11.69
N PHE A 131 -10.21 3.00 11.21
CA PHE A 131 -9.54 1.80 11.71
C PHE A 131 -8.99 1.93 13.13
N SER A 132 -8.82 3.15 13.63
CA SER A 132 -8.47 3.40 15.03
C SER A 132 -9.62 3.12 16.02
N THR A 133 -10.86 2.97 15.54
CA THR A 133 -12.01 2.61 16.37
C THR A 133 -12.07 1.10 16.65
N VAL A 134 -12.81 0.68 17.68
CA VAL A 134 -13.01 -0.76 17.97
C VAL A 134 -13.66 -1.48 16.78
N SER A 135 -14.72 -0.92 16.21
CA SER A 135 -15.38 -1.48 15.03
C SER A 135 -14.45 -1.52 13.82
N GLY A 136 -13.63 -0.48 13.63
CA GLY A 136 -12.61 -0.42 12.60
C GLY A 136 -11.55 -1.49 12.76
N ALA A 137 -11.01 -1.70 13.95
CA ALA A 137 -10.04 -2.76 14.25
C ALA A 137 -10.58 -4.17 13.96
N ARG A 138 -11.87 -4.41 14.26
CA ARG A 138 -12.55 -5.68 13.93
C ARG A 138 -12.71 -5.87 12.42
N MET A 139 -13.11 -4.81 11.71
CA MET A 139 -13.18 -4.80 10.25
C MET A 139 -11.81 -5.07 9.62
N LEU A 140 -10.77 -4.47 10.19
CA LEU A 140 -9.39 -4.63 9.77
C LEU A 140 -8.91 -6.08 9.88
N TYR A 141 -9.23 -6.72 11.00
CA TYR A 141 -8.96 -8.13 11.22
C TYR A 141 -9.66 -9.00 10.18
N ALA A 142 -10.95 -8.74 9.94
CA ALA A 142 -11.76 -9.44 8.96
C ALA A 142 -11.18 -9.32 7.54
N LEU A 143 -10.80 -8.10 7.14
CA LEU A 143 -10.14 -7.82 5.85
C LEU A 143 -8.81 -8.55 5.72
N SER A 144 -8.00 -8.56 6.77
CA SER A 144 -6.71 -9.26 6.79
C SER A 144 -6.90 -10.76 6.58
N LEU A 145 -7.85 -11.36 7.32
CA LEU A 145 -8.16 -12.78 7.22
C LEU A 145 -8.71 -13.14 5.85
N LEU A 146 -9.66 -12.37 5.32
CA LEU A 146 -10.22 -12.57 3.98
C LEU A 146 -9.14 -12.46 2.91
N THR A 147 -8.26 -11.46 3.00
CA THR A 147 -7.13 -11.31 2.07
C THR A 147 -6.23 -12.54 2.09
N ILE A 148 -5.80 -13.00 3.27
CA ILE A 148 -4.91 -14.17 3.40
C ILE A 148 -5.57 -15.43 2.84
N LEU A 149 -6.83 -15.67 3.20
CA LEU A 149 -7.56 -16.85 2.73
C LEU A 149 -7.76 -16.79 1.21
N SER A 150 -8.07 -15.62 0.68
CA SER A 150 -8.41 -15.47 -0.74
C SER A 150 -7.19 -15.58 -1.64
N LEU A 151 -6.09 -14.92 -1.26
CA LEU A 151 -4.84 -15.01 -2.00
C LEU A 151 -4.29 -16.45 -2.02
N LYS A 152 -4.54 -17.22 -0.95
CA LYS A 152 -4.05 -18.60 -0.84
C LYS A 152 -4.96 -19.65 -1.47
N LEU A 153 -6.28 -19.52 -1.31
CA LEU A 153 -7.25 -20.56 -1.66
C LEU A 153 -8.08 -20.18 -2.91
N GLY A 154 -7.88 -18.98 -3.47
CA GLY A 154 -8.75 -18.41 -4.49
C GLY A 154 -9.95 -17.69 -3.88
N GLU A 155 -10.96 -17.39 -4.70
CA GLU A 155 -12.14 -16.63 -4.26
C GLU A 155 -12.78 -17.21 -2.98
N PRO A 156 -12.99 -16.39 -1.93
CA PRO A 156 -13.53 -16.85 -0.66
C PRO A 156 -14.99 -17.29 -0.85
N SER A 157 -15.31 -18.48 -0.33
CA SER A 157 -16.67 -19.01 -0.41
C SER A 157 -17.65 -18.16 0.42
N LEU A 158 -18.93 -18.19 0.04
CA LEU A 158 -20.00 -17.50 0.80
C LEU A 158 -20.02 -17.91 2.29
N ALA A 159 -19.67 -19.16 2.59
CA ALA A 159 -19.56 -19.64 3.96
C ALA A 159 -18.42 -18.97 4.75
N ILE A 160 -17.31 -18.64 4.10
CA ILE A 160 -16.20 -17.89 4.72
C ILE A 160 -16.67 -16.46 5.03
N PHE A 161 -17.27 -15.77 4.05
CA PHE A 161 -17.83 -14.44 4.26
C PHE A 161 -18.85 -14.39 5.40
N ALA A 162 -19.82 -15.31 5.41
CA ALA A 162 -20.85 -15.36 6.45
C ALA A 162 -20.25 -15.54 7.86
N ARG A 163 -19.23 -16.38 8.00
CA ARG A 163 -18.52 -16.58 9.28
C ARG A 163 -17.74 -15.35 9.72
N VAL A 164 -17.06 -14.68 8.78
CA VAL A 164 -16.33 -13.43 9.07
C VAL A 164 -17.30 -12.32 9.48
N LEU A 165 -18.39 -12.12 8.74
CA LEU A 165 -19.41 -11.11 9.05
C LEU A 165 -20.09 -11.36 10.40
N ALA A 166 -20.41 -12.62 10.74
CA ALA A 166 -20.95 -12.97 12.06
C ALA A 166 -19.99 -12.61 13.21
N GLY A 167 -18.68 -12.65 12.96
CA GLY A 167 -17.67 -12.23 13.92
C GLY A 167 -17.54 -10.72 14.09
N VAL A 168 -17.74 -9.95 13.01
CA VAL A 168 -17.69 -8.48 13.05
C VAL A 168 -18.95 -7.90 13.66
N GLY A 169 -20.12 -8.49 13.38
CA GLY A 169 -21.45 -7.98 13.76
C GLY A 169 -21.97 -8.40 15.13
N GLY A 170 -21.19 -9.07 15.98
CA GLY A 170 -21.60 -9.43 17.34
C GLY A 170 -21.78 -8.20 18.23
N ILE A 171 -23.02 -7.71 18.36
CA ILE A 171 -23.39 -6.51 19.13
C ILE A 171 -23.32 -6.75 20.65
N ASP A 172 -23.31 -8.01 21.10
CA ASP A 172 -23.38 -8.37 22.53
C ASP A 172 -22.03 -8.45 23.28
N ALA A 173 -20.90 -8.09 22.65
CA ALA A 173 -19.57 -8.18 23.25
C ALA A 173 -19.17 -6.93 24.08
N LEU A 174 -20.13 -6.26 24.71
CA LEU A 174 -19.90 -5.04 25.53
C LEU A 174 -19.23 -5.32 26.89
N VAL A 175 -18.89 -6.58 27.19
CA VAL A 175 -18.23 -6.96 28.45
C VAL A 175 -17.11 -8.00 28.18
N GLY A 176 -15.88 -7.52 27.96
CA GLY A 176 -14.63 -8.24 28.24
C GLY A 176 -14.26 -9.49 27.41
N GLY A 177 -14.98 -9.82 26.33
CA GLY A 177 -14.83 -11.12 25.62
C GLY A 177 -14.06 -11.13 24.29
N ASP A 178 -13.58 -9.99 23.79
CA ASP A 178 -13.31 -9.78 22.35
C ASP A 178 -12.26 -10.69 21.71
N LEU A 179 -11.14 -11.01 22.38
CA LEU A 179 -10.07 -11.82 21.76
C LEU A 179 -10.47 -13.29 21.57
N ARG A 180 -11.34 -13.85 22.42
CA ARG A 180 -11.73 -15.26 22.39
C ARG A 180 -12.72 -15.57 21.25
N LEU A 181 -13.48 -14.59 20.78
CA LEU A 181 -14.40 -14.76 19.65
C LEU A 181 -13.62 -14.83 18.33
N PHE A 182 -12.67 -13.91 18.14
CA PHE A 182 -11.80 -13.90 16.95
C PHE A 182 -10.90 -15.13 16.90
N SER A 183 -10.36 -15.59 18.04
CA SER A 183 -9.56 -16.82 18.06
C SER A 183 -10.36 -18.04 17.61
N ARG A 184 -11.61 -18.20 18.08
CA ARG A 184 -12.50 -19.31 17.68
C ARG A 184 -12.90 -19.25 16.20
N LEU A 185 -13.18 -18.06 15.67
CA LEU A 185 -13.50 -17.87 14.26
C LEU A 185 -12.30 -18.22 13.37
N THR A 186 -11.13 -17.73 13.75
CA THR A 186 -9.88 -17.97 13.03
C THR A 186 -9.49 -19.44 13.09
N GLU A 187 -9.57 -20.10 14.24
CA GLU A 187 -9.41 -21.56 14.34
C GLU A 187 -10.39 -22.31 13.44
N GLY A 188 -11.66 -21.88 13.44
CA GLY A 188 -12.71 -22.48 12.62
C GLY A 188 -12.44 -22.41 11.12
N LEU A 189 -11.87 -21.30 10.63
CA LEU A 189 -11.52 -21.04 9.23
C LEU A 189 -10.15 -21.61 8.85
N LEU A 190 -9.19 -21.62 9.77
CA LEU A 190 -7.86 -22.20 9.56
C LEU A 190 -7.90 -23.73 9.46
N ARG A 191 -9.00 -24.40 9.84
CA ARG A 191 -9.20 -25.84 9.57
C ARG A 191 -9.03 -26.21 8.10
N PHE A 192 -9.30 -25.28 7.16
CA PHE A 192 -9.11 -25.49 5.73
C PHE A 192 -7.67 -25.19 5.25
N VAL A 193 -6.80 -24.71 6.13
CA VAL A 193 -5.39 -24.47 5.89
C VAL A 193 -4.56 -25.63 6.45
N ALA A 194 -3.49 -26.03 5.77
CA ALA A 194 -2.53 -27.03 6.25
C ALA A 194 -2.04 -26.69 7.68
N LYS A 195 -1.97 -27.70 8.55
CA LYS A 195 -1.78 -27.54 10.01
C LYS A 195 -0.50 -26.77 10.35
N GLU A 196 0.56 -27.03 9.58
CA GLU A 196 1.90 -26.47 9.73
C GLU A 196 1.91 -24.95 9.49
N ARG A 197 0.95 -24.45 8.71
CA ARG A 197 0.88 -23.05 8.29
C ARG A 197 -0.13 -22.23 9.09
N ARG A 198 -0.87 -22.84 10.02
CA ARG A 198 -1.89 -22.17 10.84
C ARG A 198 -1.26 -21.25 11.88
N GLY A 199 -0.12 -21.66 12.46
CA GLY A 199 0.61 -20.87 13.45
C GLY A 199 1.06 -19.52 12.89
N GLU A 200 1.66 -19.52 11.70
CA GLU A 200 2.09 -18.29 11.03
C GLU A 200 0.94 -17.30 10.80
N ILE A 201 -0.23 -17.78 10.36
CA ILE A 201 -1.41 -16.92 10.12
C ILE A 201 -1.96 -16.41 11.45
N HIS A 202 -2.01 -17.25 12.49
CA HIS A 202 -2.44 -16.83 13.81
C HIS A 202 -1.55 -15.73 14.39
N ASP A 203 -0.23 -15.92 14.33
CA ASP A 203 0.75 -14.95 14.83
C ASP A 203 0.68 -13.63 14.06
N TYR A 204 0.47 -13.71 12.74
CA TYR A 204 0.27 -12.55 11.90
C TYR A 204 -1.00 -11.77 12.29
N LEU A 205 -2.14 -12.45 12.41
CA LEU A 205 -3.41 -11.84 12.77
C LEU A 205 -3.43 -11.31 14.21
N SER A 206 -2.71 -11.95 15.13
CA SER A 206 -2.54 -11.43 16.48
C SER A 206 -1.81 -10.09 16.49
N LYS A 207 -0.76 -9.93 15.67
CA LYS A 207 -0.02 -8.67 15.56
C LYS A 207 -0.90 -7.52 15.06
N VAL A 208 -1.84 -7.80 14.15
CA VAL A 208 -2.82 -6.81 13.64
C VAL A 208 -3.68 -6.23 14.77
N LEU A 209 -4.01 -7.03 15.80
CA LEU A 209 -4.84 -6.59 16.92
C LEU A 209 -4.05 -5.90 18.03
N THR A 210 -2.80 -6.30 18.26
CA THR A 210 -2.02 -5.85 19.44
C THR A 210 -1.19 -4.61 19.19
N ASP A 211 -0.86 -4.30 17.94
CA ASP A 211 -0.07 -3.12 17.56
C ASP A 211 -0.82 -2.37 16.46
N GLN A 212 -1.10 -1.09 16.66
CA GLN A 212 -1.82 -0.23 15.70
C GLN A 212 -1.05 1.05 15.38
N GLY A 213 0.27 1.07 15.66
CA GLY A 213 1.09 2.26 15.50
C GLY A 213 1.07 2.86 14.09
N ALA A 214 1.13 2.03 13.05
CA ALA A 214 1.06 2.53 11.67
C ALA A 214 -0.31 3.12 11.33
N ILE A 215 -1.40 2.57 11.87
CA ILE A 215 -2.77 3.02 11.54
C ILE A 215 -2.95 4.49 11.89
N LEU A 216 -2.53 4.89 13.09
CA LEU A 216 -2.57 6.28 13.52
C LEU A 216 -1.61 7.17 12.71
N GLN A 217 -0.45 6.62 12.35
CA GLN A 217 0.59 7.36 11.65
C GLN A 217 0.28 7.63 10.18
N ILE A 218 -0.68 6.92 9.57
CA ILE A 218 -1.14 7.17 8.19
C ILE A 218 -2.39 8.05 8.12
N SER A 219 -2.77 8.70 9.21
CA SER A 219 -3.76 9.78 9.19
C SER A 219 -3.22 10.99 8.41
N PRO A 220 -4.09 11.79 7.77
CA PRO A 220 -3.66 13.04 7.12
C PRO A 220 -2.87 13.97 8.05
N GLU A 221 -3.29 14.07 9.32
CA GLU A 221 -2.64 14.83 10.39
C GLU A 221 -1.20 14.39 10.63
N ALA A 222 -0.99 13.07 10.78
CA ALA A 222 0.33 12.54 11.04
C ALA A 222 1.23 12.64 9.81
N MET A 223 0.66 12.51 8.61
CA MET A 223 1.39 12.62 7.35
C MET A 223 1.82 14.05 7.01
N ASP A 224 1.08 15.06 7.48
CA ASP A 224 1.51 16.46 7.42
C ASP A 224 2.85 16.66 8.15
N ILE A 225 2.93 16.22 9.42
CA ILE A 225 4.17 16.27 10.22
C ILE A 225 5.26 15.38 9.60
N PHE A 226 4.89 14.21 9.08
CA PHE A 226 5.83 13.32 8.41
C PHE A 226 6.46 14.02 7.20
N ASN A 227 5.68 14.62 6.32
CA ASN A 227 6.19 15.32 5.14
C ASN A 227 7.01 16.57 5.50
N ALA A 228 6.68 17.24 6.62
CA ALA A 228 7.48 18.35 7.14
C ALA A 228 8.85 17.91 7.69
N SER A 229 9.01 16.66 8.13
CA SER A 229 10.21 16.18 8.83
C SER A 229 11.05 15.16 8.03
N VAL A 230 10.44 14.46 7.08
CA VAL A 230 11.06 13.39 6.29
C VAL A 230 11.40 13.91 4.90
N ARG A 231 12.66 14.29 4.73
CA ARG A 231 13.22 14.78 3.47
C ARG A 231 13.71 13.63 2.59
N ASP A 232 13.60 13.81 1.29
CA ASP A 232 14.20 12.91 0.32
C ASP A 232 15.73 12.96 0.39
N ARG A 233 16.36 11.80 0.16
CA ARG A 233 17.80 11.66 0.09
C ARG A 233 18.31 12.02 -1.30
N GLU A 234 19.28 12.94 -1.38
CA GLU A 234 20.02 13.24 -2.61
C GLU A 234 20.66 11.97 -3.20
N GLY A 235 20.69 11.88 -4.53
CA GLY A 235 21.23 10.71 -5.22
C GLY A 235 20.24 9.54 -5.38
N VAL A 236 19.00 9.67 -4.93
CA VAL A 236 17.94 8.66 -5.10
C VAL A 236 16.80 9.20 -5.96
N LEU A 237 16.36 8.43 -6.95
CA LEU A 237 15.16 8.75 -7.74
C LEU A 237 13.91 8.29 -6.99
N TYR A 238 12.95 9.19 -6.80
CA TYR A 238 11.66 8.88 -6.19
C TYR A 238 10.59 8.89 -7.27
N GLY A 239 9.81 7.82 -7.36
CA GLY A 239 8.65 7.84 -8.22
C GLY A 239 7.48 7.02 -7.69
N SER A 240 6.29 7.43 -8.10
CA SER A 240 5.03 6.89 -7.60
C SER A 240 4.19 6.31 -8.73
N VAL A 241 3.47 5.24 -8.40
CA VAL A 241 2.41 4.66 -9.22
C VAL A 241 1.08 5.04 -8.58
N LEU A 242 0.23 5.70 -9.38
CA LEU A 242 -1.06 6.18 -8.95
C LEU A 242 -2.15 5.21 -9.42
N ALA A 243 -2.98 4.76 -8.49
CA ALA A 243 -4.14 3.94 -8.78
C ALA A 243 -5.41 4.76 -8.56
N LEU A 244 -6.35 4.59 -9.49
CA LEU A 244 -7.68 5.15 -9.37
C LEU A 244 -8.66 4.03 -9.70
N ALA A 245 -9.51 3.70 -8.76
CA ALA A 245 -10.53 2.70 -8.99
C ALA A 245 -11.85 3.35 -9.41
N PRO A 246 -12.67 2.66 -10.21
CA PRO A 246 -13.97 3.19 -10.60
C PRO A 246 -14.85 3.40 -9.37
N ARG A 247 -15.60 4.50 -9.37
CA ARG A 247 -16.60 4.77 -8.33
C ARG A 247 -17.58 3.60 -8.23
N PRO A 248 -17.80 3.02 -7.04
CA PRO A 248 -18.74 1.92 -6.87
C PRO A 248 -20.12 2.29 -7.43
N SER A 249 -20.63 1.48 -8.36
CA SER A 249 -21.99 1.66 -8.86
C SER A 249 -23.02 1.51 -7.72
N SER A 250 -24.15 2.21 -7.81
CA SER A 250 -25.19 2.14 -6.77
C SER A 250 -25.51 0.69 -6.36
N LEU A 251 -25.83 0.45 -5.08
CA LEU A 251 -26.16 -0.88 -4.55
C LEU A 251 -27.26 -1.63 -5.36
N LYS A 252 -28.08 -0.90 -6.14
CA LYS A 252 -29.07 -1.46 -7.07
C LYS A 252 -28.43 -2.19 -8.26
N ALA A 253 -27.26 -1.76 -8.73
CA ALA A 253 -26.48 -2.43 -9.77
C ALA A 253 -25.76 -3.67 -9.24
N ALA A 254 -25.29 -3.63 -7.97
CA ALA A 254 -24.74 -4.81 -7.29
C ALA A 254 -25.77 -5.95 -7.16
N ARG A 255 -27.07 -5.65 -7.06
CA ARG A 255 -28.14 -6.66 -7.09
C ARG A 255 -28.27 -7.42 -8.42
N ARG A 256 -27.65 -6.93 -9.50
CA ARG A 256 -27.58 -7.64 -10.80
C ARG A 256 -26.42 -8.63 -10.86
N ILE A 257 -25.53 -8.62 -9.87
CA ILE A 257 -24.43 -9.58 -9.75
C ILE A 257 -25.03 -10.94 -9.38
N ARG A 258 -24.81 -11.94 -10.25
CA ARG A 258 -25.38 -13.28 -10.09
C ARG A 258 -24.72 -14.12 -8.99
N SER A 259 -23.54 -13.71 -8.52
CA SER A 259 -22.78 -14.39 -7.48
C SER A 259 -22.93 -13.69 -6.12
N PRO A 260 -23.47 -14.36 -5.08
CA PRO A 260 -23.59 -13.78 -3.74
C PRO A 260 -22.25 -13.36 -3.12
N SER A 261 -21.17 -14.12 -3.35
CA SER A 261 -19.84 -13.78 -2.84
C SER A 261 -19.31 -12.49 -3.47
N THR A 262 -19.47 -12.35 -4.78
CA THR A 262 -19.11 -11.13 -5.53
C THR A 262 -19.94 -9.92 -5.08
N ALA A 263 -21.22 -10.10 -4.76
CA ALA A 263 -22.05 -9.02 -4.23
C ALA A 263 -21.60 -8.54 -2.84
N ILE A 264 -21.22 -9.46 -1.94
CA ILE A 264 -20.66 -9.12 -0.62
C ILE A 264 -19.33 -8.41 -0.77
N SER A 265 -18.45 -8.93 -1.64
CA SER A 265 -17.16 -8.33 -1.93
C SER A 265 -17.30 -6.91 -2.48
N ALA A 266 -18.21 -6.69 -3.43
CA ALA A 266 -18.49 -5.35 -3.97
C ALA A 266 -19.07 -4.40 -2.92
N ALA A 267 -19.93 -4.88 -2.01
CA ALA A 267 -20.46 -4.06 -0.91
C ALA A 267 -19.37 -3.67 0.11
N LEU A 268 -18.47 -4.60 0.41
CA LEU A 268 -17.30 -4.38 1.25
C LEU A 268 -16.38 -3.32 0.63
N TYR A 269 -16.07 -3.48 -0.65
CA TYR A 269 -15.30 -2.51 -1.42
C TYR A 269 -15.95 -1.13 -1.41
N ALA A 270 -17.26 -1.04 -1.68
CA ALA A 270 -17.99 0.22 -1.69
C ALA A 270 -17.93 0.95 -0.34
N THR A 271 -17.96 0.19 0.76
CA THR A 271 -17.83 0.73 2.12
C THR A 271 -16.43 1.33 2.32
N LEU A 272 -15.37 0.61 1.93
CA LEU A 272 -14.00 1.09 2.04
C LEU A 272 -13.76 2.34 1.19
N TYR A 273 -14.25 2.31 -0.06
CA TYR A 273 -14.20 3.44 -0.98
C TYR A 273 -14.86 4.68 -0.37
N GLN A 274 -16.07 4.53 0.20
CA GLN A 274 -16.80 5.65 0.80
C GLN A 274 -16.02 6.32 1.94
N PHE A 275 -15.35 5.54 2.78
CA PHE A 275 -14.53 6.10 3.85
C PHE A 275 -13.24 6.73 3.32
N ALA A 276 -12.56 6.08 2.37
CA ALA A 276 -11.34 6.61 1.77
C ALA A 276 -11.60 7.90 0.98
N SER A 277 -12.81 8.07 0.42
CA SER A 277 -13.19 9.22 -0.42
C SER A 277 -13.59 10.47 0.38
N GLN A 278 -13.36 10.51 1.68
CA GLN A 278 -13.71 11.66 2.54
C GLN A 278 -12.50 12.59 2.66
N PRO A 279 -12.34 13.62 1.81
CA PRO A 279 -11.21 14.52 1.89
C PRO A 279 -11.18 15.25 3.24
N HIS A 280 -9.97 15.46 3.78
CA HIS A 280 -9.81 16.18 5.03
C HIS A 280 -9.88 17.70 4.79
N GLU A 281 -10.68 18.43 5.58
CA GLU A 281 -10.92 19.87 5.38
C GLU A 281 -9.65 20.73 5.42
N ARG A 282 -8.66 20.33 6.23
CA ARG A 282 -7.42 21.09 6.48
C ARG A 282 -6.15 20.52 5.89
N TYR A 283 -6.10 19.22 5.62
CA TYR A 283 -4.88 18.52 5.21
C TYR A 283 -5.11 18.04 3.79
N GLY A 284 -4.71 18.87 2.83
CA GLY A 284 -4.88 18.59 1.41
C GLY A 284 -3.91 17.53 0.90
N TYR A 285 -4.19 17.04 -0.29
CA TYR A 285 -3.32 16.12 -1.01
C TYR A 285 -2.33 16.86 -1.93
N ALA A 286 -1.50 16.10 -2.64
CA ALA A 286 -0.61 16.67 -3.63
C ALA A 286 -1.38 17.35 -4.77
N ARG A 287 -0.81 18.43 -5.29
CA ARG A 287 -1.22 18.98 -6.59
C ARG A 287 -0.48 18.26 -7.71
N LEU A 288 -1.23 17.70 -8.64
CA LEU A 288 -0.65 17.02 -9.80
C LEU A 288 -0.03 18.03 -10.77
N ASP A 289 1.20 17.76 -11.20
CA ASP A 289 1.77 18.41 -12.37
C ASP A 289 1.02 18.00 -13.66
N ALA A 290 1.28 18.72 -14.76
CA ALA A 290 0.60 18.48 -16.02
C ALA A 290 0.81 17.03 -16.53
N ARG A 291 2.01 16.47 -16.35
CA ARG A 291 2.35 15.12 -16.78
C ARG A 291 1.54 14.07 -16.03
N SER A 292 1.49 14.19 -14.70
CA SER A 292 0.79 13.27 -13.81
C SER A 292 -0.70 13.30 -14.07
N ARG A 293 -1.27 14.49 -14.30
CA ARG A 293 -2.65 14.67 -14.73
C ARG A 293 -2.93 13.94 -16.05
N THR A 294 -2.10 14.16 -17.08
CA THR A 294 -2.26 13.48 -18.38
C THR A 294 -2.16 11.97 -18.25
N LEU A 295 -1.25 11.44 -17.42
CA LEU A 295 -1.12 10.00 -17.19
C LEU A 295 -2.41 9.41 -16.60
N ILE A 296 -2.99 10.05 -15.57
CA ILE A 296 -4.22 9.58 -14.93
C ILE A 296 -5.41 9.69 -15.89
N GLU A 297 -5.54 10.82 -16.60
CA GLU A 297 -6.62 11.04 -17.57
C GLU A 297 -6.55 10.01 -18.70
N THR A 298 -5.34 9.66 -19.17
CA THR A 298 -5.14 8.61 -20.17
C THR A 298 -5.51 7.23 -19.63
N ALA A 299 -5.18 6.95 -18.37
CA ALA A 299 -5.43 5.65 -17.75
C ALA A 299 -6.91 5.40 -17.41
N THR A 300 -7.65 6.46 -17.04
CA THR A 300 -8.98 6.38 -16.41
C THR A 300 -10.08 7.04 -17.24
N GLY A 301 -9.73 7.94 -18.17
CA GLY A 301 -10.68 8.75 -18.92
C GLY A 301 -11.26 9.95 -18.15
N SER A 302 -10.77 10.24 -16.95
CA SER A 302 -11.27 11.33 -16.09
C SER A 302 -10.16 12.07 -15.38
N THR A 303 -10.37 13.36 -15.12
CA THR A 303 -9.52 14.14 -14.22
C THR A 303 -9.78 13.70 -12.78
N PRO A 304 -8.74 13.36 -11.98
CA PRO A 304 -8.92 12.95 -10.61
C PRO A 304 -9.34 14.11 -9.71
N THR A 305 -10.15 13.79 -8.70
CA THR A 305 -10.65 14.67 -7.65
C THR A 305 -10.15 14.19 -6.28
N ASP A 306 -10.33 15.02 -5.24
CA ASP A 306 -9.96 14.65 -3.86
C ASP A 306 -10.79 13.48 -3.30
N GLU A 307 -11.88 13.11 -3.96
CA GLU A 307 -12.74 11.97 -3.61
C GLU A 307 -12.33 10.66 -4.30
N ASP A 308 -11.48 10.71 -5.32
CA ASP A 308 -11.11 9.51 -6.06
C ASP A 308 -10.03 8.72 -5.31
N THR A 309 -10.20 7.39 -5.27
CA THR A 309 -9.38 6.49 -4.45
C THR A 309 -9.20 5.15 -5.15
N ASP A 310 -8.27 4.34 -4.67
CA ASP A 310 -8.16 2.91 -5.04
C ASP A 310 -8.98 1.98 -4.13
N GLY A 311 -9.83 2.55 -3.26
CA GLY A 311 -10.59 1.87 -2.22
C GLY A 311 -9.94 1.93 -0.83
N ILE A 312 -8.64 2.24 -0.72
CA ILE A 312 -7.93 2.34 0.56
C ILE A 312 -7.21 3.69 0.71
N VAL A 313 -6.60 4.18 -0.36
CA VAL A 313 -5.79 5.39 -0.39
C VAL A 313 -6.38 6.36 -1.42
N PRO A 314 -6.58 7.64 -1.07
CA PRO A 314 -6.94 8.67 -2.04
C PRO A 314 -5.90 8.75 -3.17
N THR A 315 -6.33 8.80 -4.43
CA THR A 315 -5.43 8.80 -5.60
C THR A 315 -4.42 9.94 -5.53
N LEU A 316 -4.85 11.13 -5.10
CA LEU A 316 -3.98 12.29 -4.96
C LEU A 316 -3.02 12.20 -3.76
N SER A 317 -3.31 11.35 -2.77
CA SER A 317 -2.39 11.04 -1.67
C SER A 317 -1.22 10.17 -2.13
N MET A 318 -1.30 9.53 -3.30
CA MET A 318 -0.26 8.64 -3.82
C MET A 318 0.88 9.36 -4.53
N GLN A 319 0.72 10.63 -4.87
CA GLN A 319 1.72 11.38 -5.62
C GLN A 319 2.93 11.69 -4.73
N TRP A 320 4.12 11.19 -5.11
CA TRP A 320 5.39 11.63 -4.54
C TRP A 320 6.53 11.44 -5.53
N GLY A 321 7.38 12.45 -5.68
CA GLY A 321 8.39 12.46 -6.73
C GLY A 321 7.74 12.40 -8.11
N ARG A 322 8.36 11.65 -9.03
CA ARG A 322 7.89 11.51 -10.41
C ARG A 322 6.78 10.47 -10.54
N THR A 323 5.68 10.84 -11.19
CA THR A 323 4.66 9.85 -11.59
C THR A 323 5.20 8.94 -12.68
N ILE A 324 5.42 7.68 -12.33
CA ILE A 324 5.96 6.66 -13.25
C ILE A 324 4.84 6.10 -14.12
N ALA A 325 3.68 5.84 -13.50
CA ALA A 325 2.50 5.31 -14.16
C ALA A 325 1.23 5.69 -13.39
N ALA A 326 0.12 5.74 -14.12
CA ALA A 326 -1.22 5.77 -13.54
C ALA A 326 -2.05 4.62 -14.12
N VAL A 327 -2.91 4.02 -13.32
CA VAL A 327 -3.70 2.84 -13.71
C VAL A 327 -5.12 2.91 -13.15
N GLU A 328 -6.10 2.51 -13.97
CA GLU A 328 -7.46 2.21 -13.48
C GLU A 328 -7.41 0.87 -12.73
N ALA A 329 -7.30 0.93 -11.40
CA ALA A 329 -6.91 -0.18 -10.54
C ALA A 329 -7.35 0.07 -9.10
N ASP A 330 -7.68 -0.98 -8.36
CA ASP A 330 -7.78 -0.93 -6.90
C ASP A 330 -6.42 -1.11 -6.18
N HIS A 331 -6.48 -1.17 -4.85
CA HIS A 331 -5.30 -1.22 -3.99
C HIS A 331 -4.41 -2.47 -4.19
N LEU A 332 -4.98 -3.59 -4.65
CA LEU A 332 -4.28 -4.87 -4.81
C LEU A 332 -3.95 -5.19 -6.28
N ASP A 333 -4.71 -4.62 -7.22
CA ASP A 333 -4.47 -4.73 -8.66
C ASP A 333 -3.03 -4.37 -9.08
N THR A 334 -2.42 -3.36 -8.45
CA THR A 334 -1.04 -2.91 -8.74
C THR A 334 0.03 -3.90 -8.30
N LEU A 335 -0.34 -4.90 -7.49
CA LEU A 335 0.50 -6.04 -7.12
C LEU A 335 0.24 -7.27 -7.99
N GLY A 336 -0.73 -7.18 -8.91
CA GLY A 336 -1.14 -8.26 -9.78
C GLY A 336 -2.26 -9.12 -9.19
N HIS A 337 -3.02 -8.64 -8.21
CA HIS A 337 -4.14 -9.40 -7.64
C HIS A 337 -5.48 -8.91 -8.21
N PHE A 338 -5.64 -9.08 -9.53
CA PHE A 338 -6.81 -8.65 -10.30
C PHE A 338 -7.56 -9.83 -10.93
N LEU A 339 -8.79 -9.59 -11.38
CA LEU A 339 -9.65 -10.61 -11.98
C LEU A 339 -9.10 -11.08 -13.33
N ASP A 340 -8.75 -12.36 -13.41
CA ASP A 340 -8.11 -12.97 -14.57
C ASP A 340 -9.10 -13.78 -15.41
N PHE A 341 -9.40 -13.29 -16.61
CA PHE A 341 -10.24 -14.00 -17.57
C PHE A 341 -9.44 -14.96 -18.46
N ASP A 342 -8.11 -14.82 -18.51
CA ASP A 342 -7.25 -15.63 -19.36
C ASP A 342 -6.93 -17.00 -18.72
N LYS A 343 -6.75 -18.03 -19.56
CA LYS A 343 -6.41 -19.39 -19.13
C LYS A 343 -4.94 -19.74 -19.44
N PRO A 344 -4.22 -20.44 -18.53
CA PRO A 344 -4.61 -20.74 -17.15
C PRO A 344 -4.64 -19.44 -16.31
N ARG A 345 -5.57 -19.37 -15.35
CA ARG A 345 -5.66 -18.23 -14.42
C ARG A 345 -4.42 -18.20 -13.53
N ILE A 346 -3.73 -17.08 -13.49
CA ILE A 346 -2.53 -16.89 -12.66
C ILE A 346 -2.66 -15.69 -11.72
N HIS A 347 -3.62 -14.80 -11.96
CA HIS A 347 -3.98 -13.71 -11.06
C HIS A 347 -5.31 -14.04 -10.35
N THR A 348 -5.48 -13.51 -9.14
CA THR A 348 -6.68 -13.74 -8.32
C THR A 348 -7.14 -12.41 -7.74
N ASP A 349 -8.43 -12.14 -7.83
CA ASP A 349 -9.10 -11.02 -7.19
C ASP A 349 -10.16 -11.57 -6.23
N TRP A 350 -10.23 -10.95 -5.05
CA TRP A 350 -11.26 -11.23 -4.07
C TRP A 350 -12.06 -9.99 -3.69
N LEU A 351 -11.58 -8.79 -4.02
CA LEU A 351 -12.16 -7.50 -3.69
C LEU A 351 -12.68 -6.86 -4.98
N THR A 352 -13.95 -7.12 -5.30
CA THR A 352 -14.56 -6.71 -6.56
C THR A 352 -14.77 -5.20 -6.60
N SER A 353 -13.75 -4.48 -7.07
CA SER A 353 -13.78 -3.03 -7.28
C SER A 353 -14.46 -2.64 -8.58
N GLY A 354 -14.48 -3.55 -9.55
CA GLY A 354 -14.91 -3.26 -10.93
C GLY A 354 -13.82 -2.58 -11.76
N ALA A 355 -12.61 -2.41 -11.21
CA ALA A 355 -11.45 -1.94 -11.96
C ALA A 355 -11.12 -2.91 -13.10
N ARG A 356 -10.62 -2.35 -14.21
CA ARG A 356 -10.32 -3.11 -15.43
C ARG A 356 -8.82 -3.35 -15.60
N MET A 357 -8.13 -3.69 -14.50
CA MET A 357 -6.75 -4.13 -14.57
C MET A 357 -6.68 -5.44 -15.37
N SER A 358 -5.70 -5.52 -16.28
CA SER A 358 -5.49 -6.68 -17.16
C SER A 358 -4.02 -7.10 -17.14
N ARG A 359 -3.72 -8.30 -17.64
CA ARG A 359 -2.33 -8.78 -17.77
C ARG A 359 -1.44 -7.82 -18.56
N GLU A 360 -1.98 -7.22 -19.62
CA GLU A 360 -1.28 -6.25 -20.46
C GLU A 360 -0.99 -4.93 -19.72
N ARG A 361 -2.00 -4.38 -19.04
CA ARG A 361 -1.86 -3.16 -18.23
C ARG A 361 -0.87 -3.37 -17.09
N PHE A 362 -0.97 -4.51 -16.39
CA PHE A 362 -0.03 -4.87 -15.33
C PHE A 362 1.40 -5.09 -15.84
N SER A 363 1.57 -5.72 -17.00
CA SER A 363 2.89 -5.86 -17.64
C SER A 363 3.47 -4.49 -18.01
N SER A 364 2.66 -3.60 -18.56
CA SER A 364 3.07 -2.23 -18.91
C SER A 364 3.47 -1.42 -17.67
N LEU A 365 2.72 -1.57 -16.57
CA LEU A 365 3.07 -1.01 -15.27
C LEU A 365 4.45 -1.51 -14.79
N CYS A 366 4.66 -2.83 -14.77
CA CYS A 366 5.92 -3.41 -14.31
C CYS A 366 7.10 -3.00 -15.21
N ARG A 367 6.88 -2.85 -16.52
CA ARG A 367 7.87 -2.31 -17.46
C ARG A 367 8.24 -0.88 -17.10
N ALA A 368 7.26 0.00 -16.87
CA ALA A 368 7.52 1.38 -16.48
C ALA A 368 8.33 1.47 -15.17
N ILE A 369 8.06 0.58 -14.20
CA ILE A 369 8.85 0.46 -12.97
C ILE A 369 10.30 0.08 -13.28
N ALA A 370 10.51 -0.97 -14.09
CA ALA A 370 11.86 -1.41 -14.46
C ALA A 370 12.63 -0.35 -15.25
N GLU A 371 11.97 0.34 -16.17
CA GLU A 371 12.56 1.45 -16.94
C GLU A 371 12.93 2.64 -16.06
N PHE A 372 12.11 2.98 -15.06
CA PHE A 372 12.44 4.01 -14.09
C PHE A 372 13.66 3.62 -13.24
N GLN A 373 13.73 2.37 -12.79
CA GLN A 373 14.85 1.87 -11.98
C GLN A 373 16.17 1.80 -12.76
N LEU A 374 16.10 1.52 -14.07
CA LEU A 374 17.25 1.40 -14.96
C LEU A 374 17.58 2.70 -15.71
N GLY A 375 16.70 3.71 -15.61
CA GLY A 375 16.85 4.98 -16.30
C GLY A 375 18.08 5.77 -15.82
N PRO A 376 18.57 6.70 -16.66
CA PRO A 376 19.69 7.56 -16.28
C PRO A 376 19.30 8.43 -15.07
N PHE A 377 20.19 8.51 -14.08
CA PHE A 377 20.05 9.44 -12.97
C PHE A 377 20.27 10.87 -13.49
N SER A 378 19.24 11.71 -13.42
CA SER A 378 19.36 13.15 -13.66
C SER A 378 19.15 13.87 -12.32
N GLU A 379 20.14 14.68 -11.90
CA GLU A 379 20.04 15.46 -10.65
C GLU A 379 18.83 16.39 -10.64
N ALA A 380 18.38 16.87 -11.80
CA ALA A 380 17.16 17.67 -11.94
C ALA A 380 15.87 16.89 -11.62
N GLU A 381 15.88 15.56 -11.76
CA GLU A 381 14.75 14.67 -11.44
C GLU A 381 14.73 14.20 -9.98
N ALA A 382 15.83 14.38 -9.24
CA ALA A 382 15.96 14.00 -7.83
C ALA A 382 15.61 15.13 -6.85
N ALA A 383 15.24 16.32 -7.35
CA ALA A 383 14.80 17.42 -6.52
C ALA A 383 13.45 17.09 -5.85
N PRO A 384 13.30 17.28 -4.53
CA PRO A 384 12.04 17.01 -3.85
C PRO A 384 10.93 17.91 -4.43
N PRO A 385 9.67 17.44 -4.45
CA PRO A 385 8.55 18.34 -4.74
C PRO A 385 8.61 19.49 -3.72
N VAL A 386 8.66 20.73 -4.21
CA VAL A 386 8.61 21.91 -3.35
C VAL A 386 7.30 21.84 -2.58
N PRO A 387 7.30 21.81 -1.24
CA PRO A 387 6.08 21.91 -0.47
C PRO A 387 5.44 23.25 -0.83
N ASP A 388 4.21 23.21 -1.34
CA ASP A 388 3.46 24.41 -1.67
C ASP A 388 3.16 25.17 -0.37
N GLY A 389 4.04 26.12 -0.05
CA GLY A 389 3.99 26.93 1.16
C GLY A 389 4.48 28.34 0.90
N ALA A 390 4.03 28.99 -0.18
CA ALA A 390 4.32 30.43 -0.40
C ALA A 390 3.40 31.18 -1.39
N GLY A 391 2.33 30.57 -1.93
CA GLY A 391 1.64 31.12 -3.12
C GLY A 391 0.17 31.53 -2.97
N GLY A 392 -0.43 31.43 -1.79
CA GLY A 392 -1.83 31.79 -1.61
C GLY A 392 -2.18 31.96 -0.14
N SER A 393 -2.10 33.20 0.36
CA SER A 393 -2.81 33.54 1.59
C SER A 393 -4.31 33.26 1.34
N PRO A 394 -4.99 32.44 2.16
CA PRO A 394 -6.41 32.67 2.33
C PRO A 394 -6.49 34.09 2.90
N MET A 395 -7.32 34.94 2.28
CA MET A 395 -7.72 36.20 2.88
C MET A 395 -8.41 35.86 4.21
N ILE A 396 -7.62 35.76 5.28
CA ILE A 396 -8.10 35.76 6.65
C ILE A 396 -8.68 37.16 6.82
N GLY A 397 -10.01 37.24 6.87
CA GLY A 397 -10.71 38.44 7.29
C GLY A 397 -10.04 38.98 8.54
N SER A 398 -9.65 40.24 8.48
CA SER A 398 -8.91 40.93 9.52
C SER A 398 -9.68 40.92 10.83
N ASP A 399 -9.39 39.95 11.70
CA ASP A 399 -9.72 40.06 13.13
C ASP A 399 -8.40 40.04 13.92
N ARG A 400 -7.79 41.22 13.98
CA ARG A 400 -6.61 41.51 14.80
C ARG A 400 -7.01 41.52 16.28
N ARG A 401 -7.24 40.37 16.91
CA ARG A 401 -7.30 40.24 18.38
C ARG A 401 -6.88 38.85 18.85
N ILE A 402 -5.69 38.41 18.49
CA ILE A 402 -5.03 37.32 19.22
C ILE A 402 -3.57 37.74 19.36
N PHE A 403 -3.12 37.89 20.60
CA PHE A 403 -1.81 38.42 21.02
C PHE A 403 -1.68 39.94 21.04
N SER A 404 -1.98 40.52 22.20
CA SER A 404 -1.22 41.62 22.76
C SER A 404 -0.89 41.27 24.22
N PRO A 405 0.29 41.68 24.71
CA PRO A 405 1.00 41.07 25.85
C PRO A 405 0.32 41.20 27.21
#